data_AF-A0A8T9MSB0-F1
#
_entry.id   AF-A0A8T9MSB0-F1
#
_cell.length_a   1.000
_cell.length_b   1.000
_cell.length_c   1.000
_cell.angle_alpha   90.00
_cell.angle_beta   90.00
_cell.angle_gamma   90.00
#
_symmetry.space_group_name_H-M   'P 1'
#
loop_
_entity.id
_entity.type
_entity.pdbx_description
1 polymer ?
#
loop_
_entity_poly.entity_id
_entity_poly.type
_entity_poly.pdbx_seq_one_letter_code
_entity_poly.pdbx_strand_id
1 'polypeptide(L)'
;MTDEQETKCHAIIHTHAVAAAAGNAVPVPGLGVATDLVAMTTMCTSLCAVLGGSISEEAAKAMAIAAIKNTMLKQPIKVMAKELSKLIPGLGQIVAPAVSVVLLEAAGWVWARELDQKFN
;
A
#
# COMPACT_ATOMS: atom_id res chain seq x y z
N MET A 1 6.38 15.31 -12.12
CA MET A 1 7.20 14.91 -10.96
C MET A 1 8.64 15.32 -11.20
N THR A 2 9.30 15.91 -10.21
CA THR A 2 10.76 16.14 -10.27
C THR A 2 11.53 14.89 -9.81
N ASP A 3 12.80 14.77 -10.19
CA ASP A 3 13.66 13.65 -9.76
C ASP A 3 13.74 13.49 -8.24
N GLU A 4 13.72 14.62 -7.51
CA GLU A 4 13.72 14.63 -6.05
C GLU A 4 12.40 14.11 -5.47
N GLN A 5 11.26 14.51 -6.04
CA GLN A 5 9.95 14.00 -5.64
C GLN A 5 9.81 12.51 -5.96
N GLU A 6 10.27 12.07 -7.13
CA GLU A 6 10.23 10.66 -7.53
C GLU A 6 11.07 9.79 -6.57
N THR A 7 12.27 10.24 -6.22
CA THR A 7 13.14 9.56 -5.26
C THR A 7 12.47 9.42 -3.88
N LYS A 8 11.84 10.49 -3.39
CA LYS A 8 11.10 10.47 -2.11
C LYS A 8 9.89 9.54 -2.17
N CYS A 9 9.11 9.60 -3.25
CA CYS A 9 7.97 8.72 -3.48
C CYS A 9 8.41 7.25 -3.50
N HIS A 10 9.46 6.90 -4.25
CA HIS A 10 9.98 5.54 -4.29
C HIS A 10 10.40 5.03 -2.91
N ALA A 11 11.13 5.84 -2.13
CA ALA A 11 11.52 5.47 -0.78
C ALA A 11 10.31 5.25 0.14
N ILE A 12 9.32 6.15 0.11
CA ILE A 12 8.07 6.01 0.88
C ILE A 12 7.33 4.72 0.48
N ILE A 13 7.15 4.48 -0.82
CA ILE A 13 6.41 3.34 -1.33
C ILE A 13 7.09 2.02 -0.93
N HIS A 14 8.39 1.91 -1.21
CA HIS A 14 9.16 0.70 -0.95
C HIS A 14 9.21 0.38 0.54
N THR A 15 9.48 1.38 1.39
CA THR A 15 9.56 1.17 2.85
C THR A 15 8.24 0.71 3.46
N HIS A 16 7.10 1.29 3.04
CA HIS A 16 5.79 0.87 3.53
C HIS A 16 5.39 -0.52 3.02
N ALA A 17 5.74 -0.84 1.76
CA ALA A 17 5.52 -2.17 1.19
C ALA A 17 6.31 -3.25 1.94
N VAL A 18 7.59 -3.00 2.25
CA VAL A 18 8.43 -3.91 3.05
C VAL A 18 7.91 -4.04 4.48
N ALA A 19 7.50 -2.93 5.12
CA ALA A 19 6.94 -2.96 6.46
C ALA A 19 5.64 -3.78 6.54
N ALA A 20 4.77 -3.64 5.55
CA ALA A 20 3.55 -4.42 5.44
C ALA A 20 3.83 -5.90 5.21
N ALA A 21 4.78 -6.23 4.35
CA ALA A 21 5.22 -7.61 4.12
C ALA A 21 5.78 -8.24 5.41
N ALA A 22 6.57 -7.51 6.18
CA ALA A 22 7.06 -7.96 7.48
C ALA A 22 5.90 -8.23 8.46
N GLY A 23 4.88 -7.38 8.51
CA GLY A 23 3.68 -7.62 9.32
C GLY A 23 2.87 -8.85 8.88
N ASN A 24 2.79 -9.09 7.56
CA ASN A 24 2.13 -10.28 6.99
C ASN A 24 2.94 -11.57 7.17
N ALA A 25 4.24 -11.50 7.44
CA ALA A 25 5.07 -12.67 7.73
C ALA A 25 4.81 -13.24 9.13
N VAL A 26 4.22 -12.44 10.03
CA VAL A 26 3.85 -12.85 11.38
C VAL A 26 2.54 -13.65 11.35
N PRO A 27 2.49 -14.90 11.85
CA PRO A 27 1.33 -15.78 11.74
C PRO A 27 0.24 -15.45 12.79
N VAL A 28 -0.14 -14.17 12.90
CA VAL A 28 -1.23 -13.71 13.77
C VAL A 28 -2.47 -13.42 12.92
N PRO A 29 -3.59 -14.13 13.15
CA PRO A 29 -4.83 -13.90 12.41
C PRO A 29 -5.26 -12.43 12.46
N GLY A 30 -5.49 -11.83 11.29
CA GLY A 30 -5.94 -10.44 11.17
C GLY A 30 -4.85 -9.37 11.28
N LEU A 31 -3.64 -9.70 11.75
CA LEU A 31 -2.53 -8.75 11.85
C LEU A 31 -2.11 -8.22 10.48
N GLY A 32 -1.90 -9.11 9.50
CA GLY A 32 -1.50 -8.71 8.15
C GLY A 32 -2.43 -7.69 7.50
N VAL A 33 -3.75 -7.87 7.66
CA VAL A 33 -4.76 -6.92 7.16
C VAL A 33 -4.69 -5.58 7.88
N ALA A 34 -4.48 -5.60 9.21
CA ALA A 34 -4.31 -4.37 9.98
C ALA A 34 -3.02 -3.63 9.59
N THR A 35 -1.91 -4.35 9.40
CA THR A 35 -0.65 -3.77 8.96
C THR A 35 -0.77 -3.19 7.56
N ASP A 36 -1.39 -3.89 6.61
CA ASP A 36 -1.62 -3.39 5.25
C ASP A 36 -2.44 -2.09 5.26
N LEU A 37 -3.50 -2.02 6.08
CA LEU A 37 -4.34 -0.81 6.19
C LEU A 37 -3.54 0.37 6.76
N VAL A 38 -2.75 0.14 7.81
CA VAL A 38 -1.91 1.18 8.43
C VAL A 38 -0.84 1.64 7.45
N ALA A 39 -0.14 0.70 6.80
CA ALA A 39 0.90 0.99 5.81
C ALA A 39 0.33 1.78 4.62
N MET A 40 -0.81 1.38 4.07
CA MET A 40 -1.47 2.10 2.98
C MET A 40 -1.88 3.52 3.38
N THR A 41 -2.44 3.70 4.57
CA THR A 41 -2.87 5.02 5.06
C THR A 41 -1.68 5.96 5.24
N THR A 42 -0.64 5.49 5.92
CA THR A 42 0.58 6.27 6.20
C THR A 42 1.40 6.56 4.94
N MET A 43 1.47 5.60 4.02
CA MET A 43 2.09 5.78 2.70
C MET A 43 1.40 6.89 1.93
N CYS A 44 0.07 6.88 1.86
CA CYS A 44 -0.66 7.90 1.11
C CYS A 44 -0.52 9.30 1.73
N THR A 45 -0.59 9.41 3.06
CA THR A 45 -0.31 10.69 3.75
C THR A 45 1.08 11.22 3.41
N SER A 46 2.09 10.35 3.41
CA SER A 46 3.47 10.72 3.09
C SER A 46 3.64 11.15 1.62
N LEU A 47 2.99 10.46 0.68
CA LEU A 47 2.98 10.85 -0.74
C LEU A 47 2.29 12.20 -0.96
N CYS A 48 1.19 12.47 -0.24
CA CYS A 48 0.52 13.76 -0.30
C CYS A 48 1.40 14.90 0.24
N ALA A 49 2.23 14.65 1.24
CA ALA A 49 3.17 15.64 1.75
C ALA A 49 4.28 15.97 0.73
N VAL A 50 4.76 14.98 -0.04
CA VAL A 50 5.82 15.15 -1.05
C VAL A 50 5.32 15.85 -2.32
N LEU A 51 4.13 15.50 -2.79
CA LEU A 51 3.60 15.96 -4.08
C LEU A 51 2.62 17.13 -3.93
N GLY A 52 1.95 17.23 -2.79
CA GLY A 52 0.84 18.14 -2.58
C GLY A 52 1.19 19.49 -1.96
N GLY A 53 2.36 19.64 -1.33
CA GLY A 53 2.96 20.89 -0.84
C GLY A 53 2.19 21.74 0.20
N SER A 54 0.86 21.71 0.20
CA SER A 54 -0.04 22.58 0.97
C SER A 54 -1.48 22.05 1.06
N ILE A 55 -1.69 20.73 0.90
CA ILE A 55 -3.02 20.14 1.10
C ILE A 55 -3.26 19.90 2.58
N SER A 56 -4.47 20.18 3.07
CA SER A 56 -4.83 19.83 4.44
C SER A 56 -4.75 18.31 4.64
N GLU A 57 -4.35 17.89 5.83
CA GLU A 57 -4.22 16.48 6.20
C GLU A 57 -5.53 15.72 5.96
N GLU A 58 -6.69 16.38 6.11
CA GLU A 58 -8.00 15.81 5.82
C GLU A 58 -8.23 15.51 4.34
N ALA A 59 -7.77 16.39 3.44
CA ALA A 59 -7.89 16.18 2.00
C ALA A 59 -6.94 15.05 1.52
N ALA A 60 -5.74 14.99 2.09
CA ALA A 60 -4.81 13.88 1.88
C ALA A 60 -5.41 12.54 2.36
N LYS A 61 -6.00 12.51 3.57
CA LYS A 61 -6.71 11.34 4.11
C LYS A 61 -7.93 10.96 3.28
N ALA A 62 -8.71 11.91 2.79
CA ALA A 62 -9.87 11.63 1.94
C ALA A 62 -9.45 10.99 0.60
N MET A 63 -8.37 11.48 -0.01
CA MET A 63 -7.79 10.87 -1.22
C MET A 63 -7.21 9.49 -0.92
N ALA A 64 -6.49 9.32 0.19
CA ALA A 64 -6.02 8.03 0.67
C ALA A 64 -7.15 7.03 0.81
N ILE A 65 -8.24 7.42 1.47
CA ILE A 65 -9.42 6.58 1.67
C ILE A 65 -10.08 6.23 0.34
N ALA A 66 -10.25 7.20 -0.58
CA ALA A 66 -10.81 6.94 -1.90
C ALA A 66 -9.94 5.97 -2.71
N ALA A 67 -8.62 6.11 -2.62
CA ALA A 67 -7.68 5.30 -3.36
C ALA A 67 -7.50 3.90 -2.74
N ILE A 68 -7.46 3.77 -1.40
CA ILE A 68 -7.58 2.50 -0.67
C ILE A 68 -8.87 1.79 -1.06
N LYS A 69 -10.00 2.51 -1.09
CA LYS A 69 -11.30 1.94 -1.44
C LYS A 69 -11.30 1.43 -2.89
N ASN A 70 -10.70 2.16 -3.83
CA ASN A 70 -10.60 1.71 -5.22
C ASN A 70 -9.63 0.53 -5.42
N THR A 71 -8.51 0.50 -4.70
CA THR A 71 -7.50 -0.57 -4.81
C THR A 71 -7.92 -1.84 -4.06
N MET A 72 -8.34 -1.73 -2.79
CA MET A 72 -8.78 -2.86 -1.98
C MET A 72 -10.09 -3.50 -2.48
N LEU A 73 -11.06 -2.71 -2.98
CA LEU A 73 -12.32 -3.29 -3.47
C LEU A 73 -12.18 -4.02 -4.81
N LYS A 74 -11.18 -3.68 -5.62
CA LYS A 74 -10.98 -4.28 -6.93
C LYS A 74 -10.08 -5.51 -6.93
N GLN A 75 -9.35 -5.76 -5.84
CA GLN A 75 -8.35 -6.82 -5.85
C GLN A 75 -8.87 -8.15 -5.26
N PRO A 76 -8.81 -9.26 -6.02
CA PRO A 76 -9.33 -10.57 -5.64
C PRO A 76 -8.41 -11.31 -4.64
N ILE A 77 -7.69 -10.56 -3.80
CA ILE A 77 -6.57 -11.08 -2.99
C ILE A 77 -7.06 -11.85 -1.78
N LYS A 78 -8.21 -11.42 -1.22
CA LYS A 78 -8.92 -12.20 -0.19
C LYS A 78 -9.39 -13.56 -0.69
N VAL A 79 -9.58 -13.72 -2.00
CA VAL A 79 -10.01 -14.99 -2.62
C VAL A 79 -8.79 -15.88 -2.90
N MET A 80 -7.72 -15.30 -3.47
CA MET A 80 -6.47 -16.01 -3.75
C MET A 80 -5.79 -16.55 -2.48
N ALA A 81 -5.67 -15.74 -1.42
CA ALA A 81 -5.04 -16.18 -0.17
C ALA A 81 -5.83 -17.31 0.51
N LYS A 82 -7.17 -17.26 0.43
CA LYS A 82 -8.06 -18.26 1.03
C LYS A 82 -8.02 -19.59 0.29
N GLU A 83 -7.90 -19.58 -1.04
CA GLU A 83 -7.77 -20.80 -1.85
C GLU A 83 -6.35 -21.40 -1.79
N LEU A 84 -5.30 -20.56 -1.78
CA LEU A 84 -3.91 -21.05 -1.63
C LEU A 84 -3.63 -21.62 -0.23
N SER A 85 -4.26 -21.08 0.81
CA SER A 85 -4.16 -21.62 2.19
C SER A 85 -4.77 -23.00 2.38
N LYS A 86 -5.69 -23.43 1.51
CA LYS A 86 -6.30 -24.78 1.55
C LYS A 86 -5.43 -25.85 0.88
N LEU A 87 -4.54 -25.46 -0.03
CA LEU A 87 -3.78 -26.38 -0.87
C LEU A 87 -2.46 -26.82 -0.24
N ILE A 88 -1.76 -25.94 0.50
CA ILE A 88 -0.45 -26.25 1.10
C ILE A 88 -0.30 -25.56 2.48
N PRO A 89 -0.14 -26.34 3.58
CA PRO A 89 0.21 -25.78 4.90
C PRO A 89 1.53 -25.00 4.81
N GLY A 90 1.54 -23.74 5.24
CA GLY A 90 2.75 -22.89 5.25
C GLY A 90 3.02 -22.09 3.98
N LEU A 91 2.39 -22.40 2.83
CA LEU A 91 2.56 -21.62 1.60
C LEU A 91 2.00 -20.19 1.73
N GLY A 92 0.92 -20.03 2.50
CA GLY A 92 0.35 -18.74 2.83
C GLY A 92 1.34 -17.78 3.50
N GLN A 93 2.31 -18.31 4.26
CA GLN A 93 3.31 -17.51 4.98
C GLN A 93 4.39 -16.91 4.08
N ILE A 94 4.58 -17.46 2.89
CA ILE A 94 5.54 -16.96 1.88
C ILE A 94 4.81 -16.10 0.85
N VAL A 95 3.64 -16.55 0.42
CA VAL A 95 2.86 -15.87 -0.63
C VAL A 95 2.25 -14.58 -0.09
N ALA A 96 1.76 -14.53 1.15
CA ALA A 96 1.14 -13.32 1.68
C ALA A 96 2.12 -12.13 1.75
N PRO A 97 3.35 -12.24 2.32
CA PRO A 97 4.30 -11.14 2.30
C PRO A 97 4.70 -10.69 0.89
N ALA A 98 4.95 -11.64 -0.01
CA ALA A 98 5.37 -11.34 -1.39
C ALA A 98 4.26 -10.61 -2.17
N VAL A 99 3.01 -11.06 -2.01
CA VAL A 99 1.85 -10.39 -2.59
C VAL A 99 1.71 -9.00 -1.99
N SER A 100 1.83 -8.83 -0.66
CA SER A 100 1.76 -7.52 -0.02
C SER A 100 2.80 -6.53 -0.57
N VAL A 101 4.06 -6.94 -0.79
CA VAL A 101 5.08 -6.05 -1.38
C VAL A 101 4.63 -5.56 -2.76
N VAL A 102 4.38 -6.49 -3.68
CA VAL A 102 4.02 -6.15 -5.07
C VAL A 102 2.76 -5.28 -5.10
N LEU A 103 1.81 -5.59 -4.23
CA LEU A 103 0.54 -4.88 -4.17
C LEU A 103 0.69 -3.44 -3.72
N LEU A 104 1.37 -3.25 -2.59
CA LEU A 104 1.52 -1.94 -1.99
C LEU A 104 2.45 -1.08 -2.83
N GLU A 105 3.47 -1.66 -3.46
CA GLU A 105 4.30 -0.92 -4.40
C GLU A 105 3.50 -0.44 -5.62
N ALA A 106 2.73 -1.33 -6.25
CA ALA A 106 1.90 -0.97 -7.39
C ALA A 106 0.86 0.09 -7.00
N ALA A 107 0.18 -0.08 -5.87
CA ALA A 107 -0.79 0.88 -5.36
C ALA A 107 -0.17 2.23 -5.05
N GLY A 108 0.99 2.24 -4.39
CA GLY A 108 1.74 3.44 -4.05
C GLY A 108 2.18 4.22 -5.28
N TRP A 109 2.64 3.53 -6.33
CA TRP A 109 3.02 4.16 -7.60
C TRP A 109 1.82 4.74 -8.35
N VAL A 110 0.67 4.05 -8.35
CA VAL A 110 -0.57 4.61 -8.91
C VAL A 110 -0.93 5.91 -8.18
N TRP A 111 -0.88 5.93 -6.85
CA TRP A 111 -1.19 7.14 -6.08
C TRP A 111 -0.19 8.26 -6.30
N ALA A 112 1.11 7.95 -6.36
CA ALA A 112 2.13 8.95 -6.66
C ALA A 112 1.87 9.62 -8.01
N ARG A 113 1.47 8.85 -9.04
CA ARG A 113 1.13 9.42 -10.36
C ARG A 113 -0.18 10.20 -10.36
N GLU A 114 -1.22 9.73 -9.67
CA GLU A 114 -2.48 10.47 -9.55
C GLU A 114 -2.29 11.80 -8.80
N LEU A 115 -1.46 11.80 -7.75
CA LEU A 115 -1.12 13.01 -7.00
C LEU A 115 -0.25 13.96 -7.84
N ASP A 116 0.77 13.44 -8.52
CA ASP A 116 1.62 14.26 -9.40
C ASP A 116 0.80 14.92 -10.52
N GLN A 117 -0.09 14.17 -11.18
CA GLN A 117 -1.00 14.72 -12.20
C GLN A 117 -1.96 15.79 -11.68
N LYS A 118 -2.27 15.78 -10.38
CA LYS A 118 -3.17 16.76 -9.77
C LYS A 118 -2.46 18.03 -9.33
N PHE A 119 -1.18 17.95 -8.98
CA PHE A 119 -0.45 19.04 -8.31
C PHE A 119 0.71 19.63 -9.12
N ASN A 120 1.11 18.99 -10.22
CA ASN A 120 2.07 19.49 -11.22
C ASN A 120 1.40 19.57 -12.61
#